data_AF-A0A093FF65-F1
#
_entry.id   AF-A0A093FF65-F1
#
_cell.length_a   1.000
_cell.length_b   1.000
_cell.length_c   1.000
_cell.angle_alpha   90.00
_cell.angle_beta   90.00
_cell.angle_gamma   90.00
#
_symmetry.space_group_name_H-M   'P 1'
#
loop_
_entity.id
_entity.type
_entity.pdbx_description
1 polymer ?
#
loop_
_entity_poly.entity_id
_entity_poly.type
_entity_poly.pdbx_seq_one_letter_code
_entity_poly.pdbx_strand_id
1 'polypeptide(L)'
;ECILSGIMSVNGKKVLHMDRNSYYGGESASITPLEDLYKRFNLPGTPPESMGRGRDWNVDLIPKFLMANGQLVKMLLYTEVTRYLDFKVIEGSFVYKGGKIYKVPSTEAEALASSLMGLFEKRRFRKFLVYVANFDENDPRTFEGVDPKKTTMRDVYKKFDLGQDVIDFTGHALALYRTDDYLDQPCQETINRIKLYSESLARYGKSPYLYPLYGLGELPQGFARLSAIYGGTYMLNKPIEEIVIENGKVVGVKSEGEVARCKQLICDPSYVSDRVTKVGQVIRVICILSHPIKNTNDANSCQIIIPQNQVNRKS
;
A
#
# COMPACT_ATOMS: atom_id res chain seq x y z
N GLU A 1 8.21 -6.51 -9.67
CA GLU A 1 8.54 -7.06 -11.01
C GLU A 1 7.59 -6.55 -12.10
N CYS A 2 6.28 -6.82 -12.04
CA CYS A 2 5.32 -6.48 -13.13
C CYS A 2 5.33 -4.99 -13.53
N ILE A 3 5.30 -4.07 -12.56
CA ILE A 3 5.36 -2.62 -12.82
C ILE A 3 6.65 -2.25 -13.58
N LEU A 4 7.80 -2.76 -13.13
CA LEU A 4 9.10 -2.50 -13.76
C LEU A 4 9.16 -3.08 -15.17
N SER A 5 8.62 -4.29 -15.36
CA SER A 5 8.47 -4.91 -16.69
C SER A 5 7.69 -4.00 -17.64
N GLY A 6 6.54 -3.49 -17.21
CA GLY A 6 5.74 -2.55 -18.00
C GLY A 6 6.49 -1.26 -18.33
N ILE A 7 7.12 -0.63 -17.33
CA ILE A 7 7.92 0.59 -17.54
C ILE A 7 9.07 0.36 -18.53
N MET A 8 9.76 -0.77 -18.44
CA MET A 8 10.87 -1.10 -19.34
C MET A 8 10.37 -1.33 -20.77
N SER A 9 9.23 -2.01 -20.94
CA SER A 9 8.61 -2.23 -22.25
C SER A 9 8.13 -0.92 -22.90
N VAL A 10 7.47 -0.03 -22.13
CA VAL A 10 7.06 1.31 -22.60
C VAL A 10 8.26 2.16 -23.01
N ASN A 11 9.41 2.00 -22.34
CA ASN A 11 10.67 2.66 -22.69
C ASN A 11 11.47 1.94 -23.80
N GLY A 12 10.83 1.05 -24.57
CA GLY A 12 11.43 0.43 -25.77
C GLY A 12 12.44 -0.68 -25.48
N LYS A 13 12.47 -1.25 -24.27
CA LYS A 13 13.29 -2.44 -23.98
C LYS A 13 12.53 -3.70 -24.41
N LYS A 14 13.25 -4.66 -25.01
CA LYS A 14 12.74 -6.01 -25.22
C LYS A 14 12.80 -6.79 -23.90
N VAL A 15 11.65 -7.12 -23.33
CA VAL A 15 11.53 -7.73 -21.99
C VAL A 15 11.08 -9.19 -22.10
N LEU A 16 11.80 -10.07 -21.42
CA LEU A 16 11.37 -11.44 -21.12
C LEU A 16 11.02 -11.49 -19.63
N HIS A 17 9.79 -11.88 -19.32
CA HIS A 17 9.27 -12.02 -17.96
C HIS A 17 8.90 -13.48 -17.73
N MET A 18 9.48 -14.10 -16.71
CA MET A 18 9.31 -15.51 -16.41
C MET A 18 8.87 -15.68 -14.96
N ASP A 19 7.98 -16.64 -14.70
CA ASP A 19 7.59 -17.06 -13.36
C ASP A 19 7.60 -18.58 -13.29
N ARG A 20 8.20 -19.13 -12.23
CA ARG A 20 8.18 -20.57 -11.94
C ARG A 20 6.78 -21.06 -11.58
N ASN A 21 5.91 -20.18 -11.09
CA ASN A 21 4.54 -20.50 -10.73
C ASN A 21 3.64 -20.53 -11.96
N SER A 22 2.57 -21.33 -11.89
CA SER A 22 1.53 -21.39 -12.91
C SER A 22 0.52 -20.23 -12.84
N TYR A 23 0.72 -19.27 -11.93
CA TYR A 23 -0.17 -18.14 -11.66
C TYR A 23 0.64 -16.85 -11.49
N TYR A 24 -0.03 -15.70 -11.65
CA TYR A 24 0.58 -14.39 -11.47
C TYR A 24 0.64 -13.95 -10.00
N GLY A 25 1.61 -13.08 -9.68
CA GLY A 25 1.63 -12.27 -8.46
C GLY A 25 2.53 -12.77 -7.35
N GLY A 26 3.14 -13.96 -7.49
CA GLY A 26 4.09 -14.52 -6.53
C GLY A 26 3.55 -14.51 -5.09
N GLU A 27 4.35 -14.02 -4.14
CA GLU A 27 3.94 -13.87 -2.73
C GLU A 27 2.75 -12.93 -2.51
N SER A 28 2.46 -12.06 -3.48
CA SER A 28 1.34 -11.11 -3.48
C SER A 28 0.17 -11.54 -4.38
N ALA A 29 0.08 -12.82 -4.74
CA ALA A 29 -0.99 -13.34 -5.58
C ALA A 29 -2.38 -13.17 -4.95
N SER A 30 -3.39 -13.09 -5.82
CA SER A 30 -4.80 -13.27 -5.46
C SER A 30 -5.19 -14.71 -5.74
N ILE A 31 -5.71 -15.40 -4.72
CA ILE A 31 -6.08 -16.82 -4.81
C ILE A 31 -7.57 -16.93 -5.17
N THR A 32 -7.84 -17.70 -6.21
CA THR A 32 -9.18 -18.04 -6.69
C THR A 32 -9.15 -19.43 -7.33
N PRO A 33 -10.17 -20.29 -7.15
CA PRO A 33 -11.36 -20.08 -6.31
C PRO A 33 -11.08 -20.30 -4.82
N LEU A 34 -12.09 -20.11 -3.95
CA LEU A 34 -11.96 -20.24 -2.49
C LEU A 34 -11.41 -21.61 -2.03
N GLU A 35 -11.70 -22.68 -2.78
CA GLU A 35 -11.16 -24.02 -2.56
C GLU A 35 -9.62 -24.04 -2.59
N ASP A 36 -8.99 -23.24 -3.45
CA ASP A 36 -7.54 -23.16 -3.54
C ASP A 36 -6.92 -22.39 -2.38
N LEU A 37 -7.68 -21.46 -1.77
CA LEU A 37 -7.28 -20.83 -0.51
C LEU A 37 -7.26 -21.86 0.62
N TYR A 38 -8.27 -22.73 0.70
CA TYR A 38 -8.32 -23.82 1.69
C TYR A 38 -7.14 -24.78 1.53
N LYS A 39 -6.86 -25.21 0.30
CA LYS A 39 -5.69 -26.06 -0.02
C LYS A 39 -4.39 -25.37 0.39
N ARG A 40 -4.21 -24.10 0.05
CA ARG A 40 -2.99 -23.34 0.36
C ARG A 40 -2.71 -23.29 1.87
N PHE A 41 -3.74 -23.12 2.68
CA PHE A 41 -3.62 -23.05 4.14
C PHE A 41 -3.78 -24.42 4.83
N ASN A 42 -3.83 -25.52 4.07
CA ASN A 42 -4.07 -26.88 4.57
C ASN A 42 -5.29 -26.97 5.50
N LEU A 43 -6.34 -26.22 5.18
CA LEU A 43 -7.59 -26.26 5.93
C LEU A 43 -8.34 -27.57 5.64
N PRO A 44 -8.89 -28.23 6.67
CA PRO A 44 -9.61 -29.48 6.46
C PRO A 44 -10.92 -29.24 5.70
N GLY A 45 -11.24 -30.16 4.78
CA GLY A 45 -12.50 -30.16 4.03
C GLY A 45 -12.54 -29.14 2.88
N THR A 46 -13.74 -28.88 2.38
CA THR A 46 -14.05 -27.87 1.36
C THR A 46 -14.72 -26.66 2.00
N PRO A 47 -14.72 -25.48 1.36
CA PRO A 47 -15.52 -24.35 1.81
C PRO A 47 -17.00 -24.76 1.98
N PRO A 48 -17.67 -24.39 3.09
CA PRO A 48 -19.07 -24.73 3.29
C PRO A 48 -19.97 -23.98 2.30
N GLU A 49 -21.16 -24.52 2.01
CA GLU A 49 -22.11 -23.92 1.05
C GLU A 49 -22.48 -22.47 1.38
N SER A 50 -22.46 -22.09 2.67
CA SER A 50 -22.71 -20.73 3.13
C SER A 50 -21.70 -19.69 2.63
N MET A 51 -20.53 -20.12 2.11
CA MET A 51 -19.54 -19.24 1.47
C MET A 51 -19.87 -18.91 0.01
N GLY A 52 -20.95 -19.48 -0.53
CA GLY A 52 -21.38 -19.23 -1.90
C GLY A 52 -20.46 -19.90 -2.93
N ARG A 53 -20.36 -19.30 -4.12
CA ARG A 53 -19.60 -19.85 -5.24
C ARG A 53 -18.12 -19.54 -5.07
N GLY A 54 -17.26 -20.56 -5.04
CA GLY A 54 -15.82 -20.39 -4.86
C GLY A 54 -15.15 -19.42 -5.85
N ARG A 55 -15.59 -19.40 -7.11
CA ARG A 55 -15.05 -18.51 -8.17
C ARG A 55 -15.34 -17.02 -7.98
N ASP A 56 -16.31 -16.68 -7.14
CA ASP A 56 -16.65 -15.28 -6.85
C ASP A 56 -15.63 -14.67 -5.86
N TRP A 57 -14.77 -15.50 -5.26
CA TRP A 57 -13.70 -15.11 -4.35
C TRP A 57 -12.39 -14.86 -5.09
N ASN A 58 -11.79 -13.70 -4.80
CA ASN A 58 -10.43 -13.34 -5.22
C ASN A 58 -9.71 -12.82 -3.98
N VAL A 59 -8.92 -13.69 -3.33
CA VAL A 59 -8.36 -13.41 -2.01
C VAL A 59 -6.87 -13.11 -2.11
N ASP A 60 -6.52 -11.83 -2.00
CA ASP A 60 -5.13 -11.39 -1.94
C ASP A 60 -4.40 -11.94 -0.71
N LEU A 61 -3.21 -12.49 -0.91
CA LEU A 61 -2.32 -12.90 0.18
C LEU A 61 -1.68 -11.71 0.90
N ILE A 62 -1.49 -10.60 0.19
CA ILE A 62 -0.91 -9.36 0.71
C ILE A 62 -1.76 -8.17 0.23
N PRO A 63 -2.97 -7.98 0.79
CA PRO A 63 -3.83 -6.87 0.38
C PRO A 63 -3.19 -5.53 0.78
N LYS A 64 -3.24 -4.58 -0.15
CA LYS A 64 -2.73 -3.21 0.01
C LYS A 64 -3.63 -2.23 -0.74
N PHE A 65 -3.92 -1.10 -0.11
CA PHE A 65 -4.59 0.00 -0.76
C PHE A 65 -3.62 0.91 -1.51
N LEU A 66 -4.14 1.59 -2.52
CA LEU A 66 -3.42 2.61 -3.26
C LEU A 66 -3.86 3.99 -2.76
N MET A 67 -2.90 4.83 -2.37
CA MET A 67 -3.17 6.24 -2.09
C MET A 67 -3.58 6.93 -3.41
N ALA A 68 -4.76 7.57 -3.44
CA ALA A 68 -5.36 8.12 -4.65
C ALA A 68 -4.44 9.08 -5.44
N ASN A 69 -3.73 9.97 -4.75
CA ASN A 69 -2.75 10.89 -5.37
C ASN A 69 -1.30 10.41 -5.21
N GLY A 70 -1.11 9.15 -4.78
CA GLY A 70 0.19 8.56 -4.52
C GLY A 70 1.01 8.29 -5.79
N GLN A 71 2.31 8.10 -5.61
CA GLN A 71 3.24 7.83 -6.71
C GLN A 71 2.88 6.56 -7.50
N LEU A 72 2.37 5.52 -6.83
CA LEU A 72 1.94 4.29 -7.50
C LEU A 72 0.83 4.56 -8.52
N VAL A 73 -0.21 5.30 -8.15
CA VAL A 73 -1.30 5.67 -9.07
C VAL A 73 -0.77 6.51 -10.23
N LYS A 74 0.14 7.47 -9.97
CA LYS A 74 0.82 8.25 -11.03
C LYS A 74 1.60 7.36 -11.99
N MET A 75 2.29 6.33 -11.51
CA MET A 75 2.98 5.36 -12.36
C MET A 75 2.00 4.52 -13.20
N LEU A 76 0.87 4.08 -12.63
CA LEU A 76 -0.15 3.33 -13.38
C LEU A 76 -0.74 4.17 -14.52
N LEU A 77 -0.98 5.47 -14.27
CA LEU A 77 -1.43 6.41 -15.29
C LEU A 77 -0.36 6.62 -16.37
N TYR A 78 0.90 6.80 -15.98
CA TYR A 78 2.02 6.97 -16.91
C TYR A 78 2.18 5.78 -17.86
N THR A 79 2.02 4.55 -17.36
CA THR A 79 2.11 3.35 -18.19
C THR A 79 0.82 3.01 -18.94
N GLU A 80 -0.24 3.81 -18.75
CA GLU A 80 -1.59 3.59 -19.30
C GLU A 80 -2.24 2.24 -18.94
N VAL A 81 -1.71 1.53 -17.94
CA VAL A 81 -2.25 0.22 -17.52
C VAL A 81 -3.63 0.34 -16.89
N THR A 82 -4.00 1.55 -16.44
CA THR A 82 -5.33 1.88 -15.92
C THR A 82 -6.45 1.62 -16.92
N ARG A 83 -6.16 1.48 -18.22
CA ARG A 83 -7.15 1.07 -19.24
C ARG A 83 -7.67 -0.36 -19.02
N TYR A 84 -6.99 -1.16 -18.21
CA TYR A 84 -7.34 -2.55 -17.90
C TYR A 84 -7.76 -2.75 -16.45
N LEU A 85 -7.89 -1.68 -15.66
CA LEU A 85 -8.09 -1.76 -14.22
C LEU A 85 -9.23 -0.83 -13.82
N ASP A 86 -10.25 -1.41 -13.19
CA ASP A 86 -11.31 -0.63 -12.55
C ASP A 86 -11.00 -0.49 -11.07
N PHE A 87 -10.94 0.75 -10.58
CA PHE A 87 -10.68 1.04 -9.17
C PHE A 87 -11.95 1.48 -8.45
N LYS A 88 -12.16 0.94 -7.25
CA LYS A 88 -13.19 1.40 -6.32
C LYS A 88 -12.55 2.15 -5.15
N VAL A 89 -13.22 3.22 -4.72
CA VAL A 89 -12.86 3.97 -3.51
C VAL A 89 -13.21 3.14 -2.28
N ILE A 90 -12.28 3.03 -1.34
CA ILE A 90 -12.51 2.39 -0.04
C ILE A 90 -13.43 3.26 0.81
N GLU A 91 -14.38 2.65 1.51
CA GLU A 91 -15.47 3.40 2.16
C GLU A 91 -15.08 4.07 3.47
N GLY A 92 -14.10 3.53 4.20
CA GLY A 92 -13.71 4.09 5.49
C GLY A 92 -12.22 3.94 5.83
N SER A 93 -11.72 4.88 6.63
CA SER A 93 -10.42 4.81 7.28
C SER A 93 -10.61 5.05 8.77
N PHE A 94 -10.16 4.10 9.57
CA PHE A 94 -10.36 4.08 11.02
C PHE A 94 -9.02 3.93 11.75
N VAL A 95 -8.99 4.46 12.97
CA VAL A 95 -7.87 4.32 13.90
C VAL A 95 -8.37 3.78 15.24
N TYR A 96 -7.62 2.86 15.81
CA TYR A 96 -7.87 2.32 17.14
C TYR A 96 -7.34 3.25 18.22
N LYS A 97 -8.15 3.50 19.25
CA LYS A 97 -7.78 4.23 20.47
C LYS A 97 -8.54 3.66 21.66
N GLY A 98 -7.83 3.27 22.72
CA GLY A 98 -8.43 2.87 24.00
C GLY A 98 -9.56 1.84 23.91
N GLY A 99 -9.40 0.77 23.12
CA GLY A 99 -10.39 -0.31 23.01
C GLY A 99 -11.44 -0.14 21.91
N LYS A 100 -11.48 0.99 21.21
CA LYS A 100 -12.48 1.28 20.17
C LYS A 100 -11.82 1.77 18.89
N ILE A 101 -12.52 1.62 17.77
CA ILE A 101 -12.12 2.21 16.49
C ILE A 101 -12.94 3.48 16.22
N TYR A 102 -12.31 4.45 15.57
CA TYR A 102 -12.89 5.75 15.26
C TYR A 102 -12.54 6.14 13.83
N LYS A 103 -13.44 6.84 13.14
CA LYS A 103 -13.14 7.39 11.82
C LYS A 103 -11.99 8.40 11.93
N VAL A 104 -10.98 8.28 11.07
CA VAL A 104 -9.86 9.22 11.01
C VAL A 104 -10.37 10.57 10.51
N PRO A 105 -10.24 11.66 11.29
CA PRO A 105 -10.65 12.98 10.85
C PRO A 105 -9.60 13.57 9.92
N SER A 106 -10.04 14.01 8.75
CA SER A 106 -9.13 14.40 7.67
C SER A 106 -9.54 15.68 6.94
N THR A 107 -10.67 16.27 7.35
CA THR A 107 -11.12 17.61 6.98
C THR A 107 -11.42 18.43 8.23
N GLU A 108 -11.55 19.75 8.09
CA GLU A 108 -11.94 20.63 9.19
C GLU A 108 -13.29 20.24 9.81
N ALA A 109 -14.28 19.89 8.99
CA ALA A 109 -15.60 19.47 9.44
C ALA A 109 -15.54 18.16 10.23
N GLU A 110 -14.78 17.18 9.74
CA GLU A 110 -14.59 15.90 10.44
C GLU A 110 -13.79 16.07 11.74
N ALA A 111 -12.79 16.95 11.77
CA ALA A 111 -12.02 17.24 12.98
C ALA A 111 -12.92 17.79 14.09
N LEU A 112 -13.85 18.69 13.76
CA LEU A 112 -14.82 19.22 14.72
C LEU A 112 -15.86 18.18 15.16
N ALA A 113 -16.28 17.28 14.27
CA ALA A 113 -17.23 16.21 14.58
C ALA A 113 -16.61 15.00 15.31
N SER A 114 -15.31 14.78 15.21
CA SER A 114 -14.63 13.56 15.68
C SER A 114 -14.81 13.28 17.17
N SER A 115 -14.99 12.02 17.58
CA SER A 115 -15.00 11.65 19.00
C SER A 115 -13.61 11.24 19.53
N LEU A 116 -12.54 11.37 18.73
CA LEU A 116 -11.17 11.04 19.13
C LEU A 116 -10.54 12.03 20.10
N MET A 117 -11.02 13.28 20.10
CA MET A 117 -10.42 14.43 20.77
C MET A 117 -11.44 15.17 21.63
N GLY A 118 -10.96 15.77 22.72
CA GLY A 118 -11.75 16.71 23.52
C GLY A 118 -12.03 18.03 22.78
N LEU A 119 -13.02 18.80 23.22
CA LEU A 119 -13.49 20.01 22.50
C LEU A 119 -12.39 21.03 22.18
N PHE A 120 -11.49 21.29 23.14
CA PHE A 120 -10.38 22.24 22.95
C PHE A 120 -9.32 21.70 21.99
N GLU A 121 -8.99 20.41 22.12
CA GLU A 121 -8.00 19.75 21.29
C GLU A 121 -8.43 19.69 19.82
N LYS A 122 -9.73 19.48 19.54
CA LYS A 122 -10.29 19.57 18.17
C LYS A 122 -10.02 20.92 17.51
N ARG A 123 -10.16 22.02 18.26
CA ARG A 123 -9.91 23.37 17.73
C ARG A 123 -8.45 23.57 17.38
N ARG A 124 -7.54 23.03 18.19
CA ARG A 124 -6.09 23.05 17.93
C ARG A 124 -5.72 22.17 16.74
N PHE A 125 -6.27 20.97 16.67
CA PHE A 125 -6.06 20.05 15.55
C PHE A 125 -6.59 20.62 14.23
N ARG A 126 -7.76 21.28 14.25
CA ARG A 126 -8.27 22.02 13.07
C ARG A 126 -7.26 23.07 12.59
N LYS A 127 -6.70 23.88 13.50
CA LYS A 127 -5.68 24.89 13.14
C LYS A 127 -4.44 24.24 12.52
N PHE A 128 -4.01 23.10 13.06
CA PHE A 128 -2.92 22.32 12.49
C PHE A 128 -3.24 21.82 11.06
N LEU A 129 -4.43 21.29 10.81
CA LEU A 129 -4.84 20.87 9.46
C LEU A 129 -4.88 22.04 8.47
N VAL A 130 -5.35 23.21 8.91
CA VAL A 130 -5.34 24.44 8.10
C VAL A 130 -3.90 24.86 7.76
N TYR A 131 -2.99 24.80 8.74
CA TYR A 131 -1.56 25.04 8.50
C TYR A 131 -0.98 24.07 7.46
N VAL A 132 -1.24 22.76 7.59
CA VAL A 132 -0.77 21.74 6.63
C VAL A 132 -1.33 21.98 5.23
N ALA A 133 -2.62 22.32 5.11
CA ALA A 133 -3.26 22.57 3.83
C ALA A 133 -2.67 23.80 3.11
N ASN A 134 -2.36 24.85 3.86
CA ASN A 134 -1.81 26.10 3.34
C ASN A 134 -0.29 26.07 3.12
N PHE A 135 0.42 25.07 3.65
CA PHE A 135 1.87 24.94 3.49
C PHE A 135 2.25 24.79 2.01
N ASP A 136 3.16 25.67 1.56
CA ASP A 136 3.80 25.63 0.24
C ASP A 136 5.30 25.80 0.41
N GLU A 137 6.07 24.77 0.02
CA GLU A 137 7.53 24.74 0.11
C GLU A 137 8.23 25.90 -0.60
N ASN A 138 7.57 26.51 -1.58
CA ASN A 138 8.11 27.60 -2.37
C ASN A 138 7.70 28.98 -1.83
N ASP A 139 6.83 29.04 -0.82
CA ASP A 139 6.38 30.28 -0.20
C ASP A 139 6.64 30.31 1.32
N PRO A 140 7.76 30.92 1.75
CA PRO A 140 8.11 31.02 3.17
C PRO A 140 7.07 31.70 4.06
N ARG A 141 6.13 32.48 3.49
CA ARG A 141 5.04 33.11 4.26
C ARG A 141 4.09 32.07 4.83
N THR A 142 3.98 30.91 4.20
CA THR A 142 3.10 29.81 4.63
C THR A 142 3.70 28.99 5.79
N PHE A 143 5.00 29.16 6.09
CA PHE A 143 5.66 28.36 7.11
C PHE A 143 5.28 28.75 8.54
N GLU A 144 4.70 29.94 8.73
CA GLU A 144 4.29 30.47 10.03
C GLU A 144 5.41 30.38 11.10
N GLY A 145 6.66 30.69 10.72
CA GLY A 145 7.81 30.67 11.64
C GLY A 145 8.42 29.28 11.90
N VAL A 146 8.06 28.26 11.12
CA VAL A 146 8.71 26.94 11.09
C VAL A 146 9.79 26.94 10.00
N ASP A 147 10.96 26.35 10.23
CA ASP A 147 11.91 26.03 9.16
C ASP A 147 11.67 24.57 8.73
N PRO A 148 11.03 24.30 7.58
CA PRO A 148 10.60 22.94 7.22
C PRO A 148 11.76 21.94 7.10
N LYS A 149 12.98 22.42 6.88
CA LYS A 149 14.19 21.59 6.71
C LYS A 149 14.95 21.37 8.01
N LYS A 150 14.59 22.07 9.10
CA LYS A 150 15.32 21.98 10.39
C LYS A 150 14.41 21.71 11.58
N THR A 151 13.23 22.30 11.62
CA THR A 151 12.28 22.11 12.72
C THR A 151 11.76 20.68 12.70
N THR A 152 11.84 20.03 13.85
CA THR A 152 11.36 18.66 14.01
C THR A 152 9.83 18.62 13.96
N MET A 153 9.26 17.48 13.55
CA MET A 153 7.80 17.34 13.59
C MET A 153 7.26 17.42 15.04
N ARG A 154 8.05 16.97 16.02
CA ARG A 154 7.74 17.12 17.46
C ARG A 154 7.53 18.58 17.84
N ASP A 155 8.40 19.48 17.37
CA ASP A 155 8.29 20.89 17.68
C ASP A 155 7.12 21.57 16.94
N VAL A 156 6.79 21.10 15.74
CA VAL A 156 5.53 21.50 15.07
C VAL A 156 4.33 21.08 15.91
N TYR A 157 4.26 19.85 16.42
CA TYR A 157 3.16 19.43 17.28
C TYR A 157 3.07 20.24 18.58
N LYS A 158 4.22 20.57 19.20
CA LYS A 158 4.26 21.47 20.37
C LYS A 158 3.75 22.87 20.05
N LYS A 159 4.08 23.43 18.88
CA LYS A 159 3.58 24.74 18.43
C LYS A 159 2.05 24.79 18.41
N PHE A 160 1.40 23.68 18.05
CA PHE A 160 -0.06 23.57 18.05
C PHE A 160 -0.65 22.99 19.35
N ASP A 161 0.15 22.73 20.37
CA ASP A 161 -0.27 22.14 21.65
C ASP A 161 -1.10 20.85 21.45
N LEU A 162 -0.59 19.95 20.60
CA LEU A 162 -1.23 18.66 20.32
C LEU A 162 -0.71 17.58 21.29
N GLY A 163 -1.65 16.88 21.95
CA GLY A 163 -1.33 15.82 22.91
C GLY A 163 -0.87 14.52 22.23
N GLN A 164 -0.30 13.61 23.01
CA GLN A 164 0.26 12.35 22.51
C GLN A 164 -0.73 11.52 21.70
N ASP A 165 -1.99 11.42 22.13
CA ASP A 165 -3.02 10.68 21.39
C ASP A 165 -3.26 11.26 19.98
N VAL A 166 -3.17 12.59 19.84
CA VAL A 166 -3.32 13.27 18.55
C VAL A 166 -2.11 13.04 17.66
N ILE A 167 -0.92 13.11 18.27
CA ILE A 167 0.34 12.81 17.61
C ILE A 167 0.32 11.37 17.06
N ASP A 168 -0.11 10.40 17.87
CA ASP A 168 -0.22 8.99 17.49
C ASP A 168 -1.09 8.81 16.25
N PHE A 169 -2.36 9.28 16.27
CA PHE A 169 -3.22 9.08 15.11
C PHE A 169 -2.79 9.92 13.90
N THR A 170 -2.20 11.11 14.11
CA THR A 170 -1.74 11.95 13.00
C THR A 170 -0.55 11.29 12.29
N GLY A 171 0.45 10.85 13.04
CA GLY A 171 1.62 10.16 12.49
C GLY A 171 1.28 8.84 11.82
N HIS A 172 0.49 8.01 12.51
CA HIS A 172 0.23 6.65 12.04
C HIS A 172 -0.95 6.53 11.09
N ALA A 173 -2.00 7.35 11.23
CA ALA A 173 -3.23 7.22 10.44
C ALA A 173 -3.40 8.25 9.33
N LEU A 174 -2.74 9.42 9.42
CA LEU A 174 -2.68 10.39 8.32
C LEU A 174 -1.35 10.32 7.56
N ALA A 175 -0.22 10.43 8.27
CA ALA A 175 1.11 10.39 7.63
C ALA A 175 1.61 8.97 7.31
N LEU A 176 0.92 7.94 7.82
CA LEU A 176 1.18 6.52 7.58
C LEU A 176 2.62 6.09 7.94
N TYR A 177 3.19 6.70 8.99
CA TYR A 177 4.45 6.21 9.55
C TYR A 177 4.25 4.91 10.32
N ARG A 178 5.28 4.06 10.29
CA ARG A 178 5.30 2.78 10.99
C ARG A 178 5.83 2.89 12.42
N THR A 179 6.67 3.89 12.66
CA THR A 179 7.39 4.17 13.90
C THR A 179 7.33 5.66 14.20
N ASP A 180 7.68 6.05 15.42
CA ASP A 180 7.72 7.45 15.86
C ASP A 180 9.02 8.19 15.51
N ASP A 181 9.92 7.55 14.74
CA ASP A 181 11.22 8.15 14.34
C ASP A 181 11.05 9.50 13.64
N TYR A 182 9.93 9.68 12.93
CA TYR A 182 9.59 10.91 12.21
C TYR A 182 9.43 12.13 13.13
N LEU A 183 9.20 11.93 14.43
CA LEU A 183 9.02 13.02 15.39
C LEU A 183 10.27 13.89 15.48
N ASP A 184 11.45 13.28 15.39
CA ASP A 184 12.74 13.97 15.53
C ASP A 184 13.42 14.22 14.17
N GLN A 185 12.68 14.03 13.06
CA GLN A 185 13.11 14.38 11.71
C GLN A 185 12.52 15.74 11.28
N PRO A 186 13.12 16.41 10.27
CA PRO A 186 12.55 17.63 9.67
C PRO A 186 11.09 17.46 9.27
N CYS A 187 10.25 18.44 9.60
CA CYS A 187 8.80 18.30 9.46
C CYS A 187 8.28 18.27 8.02
N GLN A 188 9.09 18.68 7.03
CA GLN A 188 8.68 18.78 5.62
C GLN A 188 8.06 17.48 5.07
N GLU A 189 8.70 16.33 5.25
CA GLU A 189 8.17 15.06 4.74
C GLU A 189 6.82 14.73 5.38
N THR A 190 6.70 14.94 6.69
CA THR A 190 5.47 14.64 7.43
C THR A 190 4.32 15.54 6.99
N ILE A 191 4.56 16.85 6.84
CA ILE A 191 3.57 17.79 6.33
C ILE A 191 3.09 17.35 4.94
N ASN A 192 4.01 16.99 4.04
CA ASN A 192 3.67 16.53 2.70
C ASN A 192 2.89 15.21 2.67
N ARG A 193 3.20 14.27 3.58
CA ARG A 193 2.43 13.02 3.71
C ARG A 193 1.01 13.28 4.17
N ILE A 194 0.82 14.16 5.16
CA ILE A 194 -0.52 14.54 5.64
C ILE A 194 -1.28 15.27 4.53
N LYS A 195 -0.62 16.19 3.81
CA LYS A 195 -1.21 16.88 2.65
C LYS A 195 -1.63 15.89 1.56
N LEU A 196 -0.77 14.93 1.22
CA LEU A 196 -1.09 13.85 0.28
C LEU A 196 -2.34 13.06 0.70
N TYR A 197 -2.49 12.75 1.98
CA TYR A 197 -3.69 12.10 2.52
C TYR A 197 -4.93 12.97 2.28
N SER A 198 -4.89 14.24 2.71
CA SER A 198 -6.03 15.17 2.58
C SER A 198 -6.42 15.41 1.11
N GLU A 199 -5.46 15.60 0.21
CA GLU A 199 -5.72 15.76 -1.22
C GLU A 199 -6.30 14.50 -1.86
N SER A 200 -5.81 13.33 -1.43
CA SER A 200 -6.31 12.02 -1.89
C SER A 200 -7.76 11.79 -1.45
N LEU A 201 -8.08 12.17 -0.22
CA LEU A 201 -9.44 12.13 0.30
C LEU A 201 -10.35 13.11 -0.44
N ALA A 202 -9.91 14.36 -0.63
CA ALA A 202 -10.71 15.41 -1.27
C ALA A 202 -11.17 15.02 -2.68
N ARG A 203 -10.41 14.17 -3.38
CA ARG A 203 -10.77 13.64 -4.70
C ARG A 203 -11.99 12.73 -4.68
N TYR A 204 -12.20 11.94 -3.63
CA TYR A 204 -13.19 10.86 -3.60
C TYR A 204 -14.17 10.88 -2.40
N GLY A 205 -13.94 11.74 -1.42
CA GLY A 205 -14.84 12.07 -0.30
C GLY A 205 -15.01 11.02 0.80
N LYS A 206 -14.75 9.72 0.54
CA LYS A 206 -14.96 8.64 1.53
C LYS A 206 -13.70 8.31 2.33
N SER A 207 -12.63 7.97 1.62
CA SER A 207 -11.29 7.70 2.15
C SER A 207 -10.25 8.06 1.08
N PRO A 208 -8.95 8.16 1.41
CA PRO A 208 -7.92 8.49 0.41
C PRO A 208 -7.45 7.27 -0.40
N TYR A 209 -8.15 6.13 -0.27
CA TYR A 209 -7.68 4.84 -0.74
C TYR A 209 -8.50 4.31 -1.91
N LEU A 210 -7.79 3.69 -2.85
CA LEU A 210 -8.33 2.95 -3.97
C LEU A 210 -7.93 1.47 -3.85
N TYR A 211 -8.77 0.61 -4.41
CA TYR A 211 -8.50 -0.80 -4.57
C TYR A 211 -9.10 -1.32 -5.87
N PRO A 212 -8.40 -2.15 -6.65
CA PRO A 212 -8.92 -2.68 -7.89
C PRO A 212 -10.11 -3.61 -7.63
N LEU A 213 -11.13 -3.54 -8.48
CA LEU A 213 -12.14 -4.58 -8.57
C LEU A 213 -11.43 -5.90 -8.89
N TYR A 214 -11.93 -7.01 -8.32
CA TYR A 214 -11.33 -8.34 -8.43
C TYR A 214 -9.97 -8.54 -7.74
N GLY A 215 -9.47 -7.54 -7.00
CA GLY A 215 -8.29 -7.67 -6.14
C GLY A 215 -6.97 -7.34 -6.84
N LEU A 216 -5.86 -7.39 -6.09
CA LEU A 216 -4.56 -6.94 -6.60
C LEU A 216 -3.98 -7.87 -7.66
N GLY A 217 -4.53 -9.09 -7.83
CA GLY A 217 -4.20 -10.01 -8.91
C GLY A 217 -4.40 -9.41 -10.32
N GLU A 218 -5.25 -8.39 -10.45
CA GLU A 218 -5.46 -7.68 -11.72
C GLU A 218 -4.23 -6.83 -12.12
N LEU A 219 -3.44 -6.34 -11.15
CA LEU A 219 -2.26 -5.52 -11.44
C LEU A 219 -1.21 -6.29 -12.25
N PRO A 220 -0.71 -7.48 -11.81
CA PRO A 220 0.16 -8.31 -12.64
C PRO A 220 -0.39 -8.62 -14.03
N GLN A 221 -1.69 -8.95 -14.13
CA GLN A 221 -2.33 -9.28 -15.40
C GLN A 221 -2.37 -8.08 -16.36
N GLY A 222 -2.75 -6.90 -15.85
CA GLY A 222 -2.75 -5.66 -16.62
C GLY A 222 -1.34 -5.32 -17.14
N PHE A 223 -0.31 -5.52 -16.32
CA PHE A 223 1.07 -5.31 -16.73
C PHE A 223 1.60 -6.37 -17.70
N ALA A 224 1.19 -7.63 -17.57
CA ALA A 224 1.51 -8.68 -18.54
C ALA A 224 0.94 -8.34 -19.92
N ARG A 225 -0.34 -7.90 -19.95
CA ARG A 225 -0.99 -7.42 -21.18
C ARG A 225 -0.27 -6.21 -21.77
N LEU A 226 0.03 -5.21 -20.94
CA LEU A 226 0.77 -4.02 -21.37
C LEU A 226 2.11 -4.41 -21.99
N SER A 227 2.89 -5.25 -21.30
CA SER A 227 4.20 -5.66 -21.80
C SER A 227 4.11 -6.43 -23.12
N ALA A 228 3.07 -7.26 -23.31
CA ALA A 228 2.85 -7.97 -24.56
C ALA A 228 2.59 -7.03 -25.76
N ILE A 229 1.87 -5.92 -25.55
CA ILE A 229 1.61 -4.91 -26.59
C ILE A 229 2.91 -4.29 -27.10
N TYR A 230 3.89 -4.11 -26.21
CA TYR A 230 5.21 -3.57 -26.54
C TYR A 230 6.23 -4.65 -26.94
N GLY A 231 5.76 -5.87 -27.26
CA GLY A 231 6.61 -6.97 -27.74
C GLY A 231 7.38 -7.72 -26.65
N GLY A 232 7.05 -7.51 -25.38
CA GLY A 232 7.54 -8.32 -24.27
C GLY A 232 6.86 -9.70 -24.23
N THR A 233 7.56 -10.68 -23.66
CA THR A 233 7.05 -12.06 -23.55
C THR A 233 6.92 -12.45 -22.09
N TYR A 234 5.73 -12.93 -21.69
CA TYR A 234 5.47 -13.47 -20.36
C TYR A 234 5.35 -14.99 -20.42
N MET A 235 6.06 -15.69 -19.54
CA MET A 235 6.08 -17.15 -19.44
C MET A 235 5.80 -17.57 -18.00
N LEU A 236 4.64 -18.17 -17.76
CA LEU A 236 4.33 -18.83 -16.48
C LEU A 236 4.73 -20.30 -16.52
N ASN A 237 4.77 -20.94 -15.36
CA ASN A 237 5.15 -22.33 -15.19
C ASN A 237 6.51 -22.64 -15.83
N LYS A 238 7.44 -21.69 -15.78
CA LYS A 238 8.74 -21.76 -16.45
C LYS A 238 9.85 -21.75 -15.39
N PRO A 239 10.38 -22.92 -15.00
CA PRO A 239 11.35 -23.02 -13.91
C PRO A 239 12.67 -22.37 -14.30
N ILE A 240 13.32 -21.70 -13.35
CA ILE A 240 14.66 -21.13 -13.54
C ILE A 240 15.69 -22.10 -12.97
N GLU A 241 16.52 -22.67 -13.84
CA GLU A 241 17.57 -23.62 -13.46
C GLU A 241 18.83 -22.90 -12.98
N GLU A 242 19.23 -21.84 -13.68
CA GLU A 242 20.48 -21.13 -13.43
C GLU A 242 20.39 -19.66 -13.84
N ILE A 243 20.93 -18.77 -13.01
CA ILE A 243 21.25 -17.40 -13.42
C ILE A 243 22.70 -17.40 -13.88
N VAL A 244 22.92 -17.22 -15.18
CA VAL A 244 24.26 -17.32 -15.78
C VAL A 244 25.03 -16.03 -15.50
N ILE A 245 26.15 -16.15 -14.80
CA ILE A 245 27.01 -15.05 -14.39
C ILE A 245 28.42 -15.27 -14.95
N GLU A 246 28.91 -14.30 -15.72
CA GLU A 246 30.27 -14.29 -16.26
C GLU A 246 30.99 -13.03 -15.72
N ASN A 247 32.20 -13.18 -15.17
CA ASN A 247 32.98 -12.07 -14.60
C ASN A 247 32.21 -11.21 -13.58
N GLY A 248 31.39 -11.87 -12.74
CA GLY A 248 30.56 -11.20 -11.74
C GLY A 248 29.35 -10.43 -12.29
N LYS A 249 29.05 -10.52 -13.60
CA LYS A 249 27.90 -9.87 -14.24
C LYS A 249 26.93 -10.90 -14.80
N VAL A 250 25.64 -10.62 -14.66
CA VAL A 250 24.60 -11.43 -15.28
C VAL A 250 24.70 -11.33 -16.80
N VAL A 251 24.60 -12.47 -17.48
CA VAL A 251 24.63 -12.57 -18.94
C VAL A 251 23.45 -13.35 -19.50
N GLY A 252 22.67 -14.04 -18.66
CA GLY A 252 21.48 -14.75 -19.09
C GLY A 252 20.81 -15.55 -17.98
N VAL A 253 19.72 -16.22 -18.35
CA VAL A 253 18.96 -17.12 -17.49
C VAL A 253 18.74 -18.43 -18.24
N LYS A 254 19.01 -19.55 -17.57
CA LYS A 254 18.79 -20.90 -18.11
C LYS A 254 17.46 -21.47 -17.61
N SER A 255 16.69 -22.02 -18.52
CA SER A 255 15.41 -22.67 -18.24
C SER A 255 15.14 -23.75 -19.27
N GLU A 256 14.85 -24.97 -18.80
CA GLU A 256 14.55 -26.13 -19.64
C GLU A 256 15.63 -26.40 -20.70
N GLY A 257 16.90 -26.32 -20.28
CA GLY A 257 18.05 -26.54 -21.15
C GLY A 257 18.43 -25.38 -22.08
N GLU A 258 17.60 -24.33 -22.21
CA GLU A 258 17.88 -23.17 -23.06
C GLU A 258 18.36 -21.96 -22.25
N VAL A 259 19.24 -21.13 -22.84
CA VAL A 259 19.75 -19.91 -22.20
C VAL A 259 19.24 -18.66 -22.93
N ALA A 260 18.42 -17.87 -22.23
CA ALA A 260 18.02 -16.54 -22.67
C ALA A 260 19.05 -15.51 -22.21
N ARG A 261 19.80 -14.90 -23.15
CA ARG A 261 20.82 -13.88 -22.83
C ARG A 261 20.17 -12.54 -22.46
N CYS A 262 20.70 -11.87 -21.45
CA CYS A 262 20.21 -10.56 -21.00
C CYS A 262 21.37 -9.68 -20.50
N LYS A 263 21.15 -8.35 -20.50
CA LYS A 263 22.12 -7.37 -19.96
C LYS A 263 21.87 -7.04 -18.49
N GLN A 264 20.63 -7.22 -18.05
CA GLN A 264 20.15 -6.91 -16.71
C GLN A 264 19.09 -7.95 -16.34
N LEU A 265 19.04 -8.31 -15.06
CA LEU A 265 18.05 -9.21 -14.49
C LEU A 265 17.36 -8.50 -13.33
N ILE A 266 16.03 -8.56 -13.30
CA ILE A 266 15.20 -8.08 -12.20
C ILE A 266 14.45 -9.30 -11.67
N CYS A 267 14.55 -9.57 -10.37
CA CYS A 267 13.88 -10.70 -9.74
C CYS A 267 13.56 -10.40 -8.28
N ASP A 268 12.58 -11.10 -7.73
CA ASP A 268 12.29 -11.08 -6.29
C ASP A 268 13.28 -11.98 -5.51
N PRO A 269 13.35 -11.85 -4.17
CA PRO A 269 14.29 -12.58 -3.33
C PRO A 269 14.29 -14.11 -3.50
N SER A 270 13.18 -14.73 -3.92
CA SER A 270 13.07 -16.19 -4.04
C SER A 270 13.95 -16.78 -5.16
N TYR A 271 14.41 -15.96 -6.11
CA TYR A 271 15.27 -16.38 -7.21
C TYR A 271 16.78 -16.24 -6.89
N VAL A 272 17.14 -15.55 -5.82
CA VAL A 272 18.54 -15.20 -5.47
C VAL A 272 18.78 -15.28 -3.95
N SER A 273 18.51 -16.45 -3.37
CA SER A 273 18.58 -16.67 -1.91
C SER A 273 19.97 -16.40 -1.29
N ASP A 274 21.04 -16.51 -2.09
CA ASP A 274 22.43 -16.21 -1.73
C ASP A 274 22.78 -14.71 -1.74
N ARG A 275 21.89 -13.86 -2.30
CA ARG A 275 22.11 -12.40 -2.45
C ARG A 275 21.16 -11.56 -1.61
N VAL A 276 20.48 -12.19 -0.65
CA VAL A 276 19.49 -11.53 0.21
C VAL A 276 19.76 -11.83 1.68
N THR A 277 19.25 -10.97 2.55
CA THR A 277 19.32 -11.17 4.00
C THR A 277 17.92 -11.01 4.59
N LYS A 278 17.55 -11.87 5.53
CA LYS A 278 16.26 -11.79 6.23
C LYS A 278 16.23 -10.54 7.11
N VAL A 279 15.28 -9.64 6.84
CA VAL A 279 15.10 -8.37 7.58
C VAL A 279 14.02 -8.42 8.65
N GLY A 280 13.22 -9.48 8.70
CA GLY A 280 12.13 -9.63 9.66
C GLY A 280 11.10 -10.66 9.23
N GLN A 281 9.96 -10.68 9.91
CA GLN A 281 8.80 -11.51 9.60
C GLN A 281 7.51 -10.71 9.79
N VAL A 282 6.50 -11.03 8.99
CA VAL A 282 5.16 -10.41 9.06
C VAL A 282 4.13 -11.52 9.18
N ILE A 283 3.30 -11.43 10.22
CA ILE A 283 2.12 -12.28 10.34
C ILE A 283 0.95 -11.65 9.57
N ARG A 284 0.21 -12.48 8.84
CA ARG A 284 -1.06 -12.12 8.20
C ARG A 284 -2.09 -13.17 8.55
N VAL A 285 -3.26 -12.72 8.97
CA VAL A 285 -4.41 -13.57 9.25
C VAL A 285 -5.55 -13.09 8.36
N ILE A 286 -6.03 -13.97 7.50
CA ILE A 286 -7.16 -13.70 6.59
C ILE A 286 -8.42 -14.20 7.30
N CYS A 287 -9.38 -13.30 7.50
CA CYS A 287 -10.64 -13.58 8.19
C CYS A 287 -11.81 -13.35 7.23
N ILE A 288 -12.63 -14.39 7.01
CA ILE A 288 -13.89 -14.26 6.29
C ILE A 288 -14.99 -13.92 7.29
N LEU A 289 -15.76 -12.86 7.01
CA LEU A 289 -16.83 -12.37 7.86
C LEU A 289 -18.16 -12.42 7.10
N SER A 290 -19.23 -12.81 7.79
CA SER A 290 -20.61 -12.77 7.28
C SER A 290 -21.35 -11.48 7.64
N HIS A 291 -20.64 -10.52 8.23
CA HIS A 291 -21.18 -9.23 8.65
C HIS A 291 -20.12 -8.13 8.51
N PRO A 292 -20.52 -6.85 8.39
CA PRO A 292 -19.59 -5.73 8.46
C PRO A 292 -18.83 -5.68 9.78
N ILE A 293 -17.65 -5.05 9.78
CA ILE A 293 -16.90 -4.83 11.02
C ILE A 293 -17.69 -3.88 11.93
N LYS A 294 -17.84 -4.21 13.22
CA LYS A 294 -18.56 -3.36 14.17
C LYS A 294 -17.91 -1.96 14.25
N ASN A 295 -18.74 -0.94 14.42
CA ASN A 295 -18.33 0.47 14.53
C ASN A 295 -17.70 1.07 13.26
N THR A 296 -17.96 0.50 12.08
CA THR A 296 -17.56 1.10 10.79
C THR A 296 -18.71 1.75 10.03
N ASN A 297 -19.90 1.85 10.64
CA ASN A 297 -21.13 2.32 9.99
C ASN A 297 -21.46 1.48 8.74
N ASP A 298 -21.39 0.15 8.90
CA ASP A 298 -21.65 -0.85 7.86
C ASP A 298 -20.84 -0.66 6.57
N ALA A 299 -19.62 -0.11 6.69
CA ALA A 299 -18.72 0.06 5.55
C ALA A 299 -18.36 -1.29 4.92
N ASN A 300 -18.53 -1.39 3.60
CA ASN A 300 -18.21 -2.57 2.79
C ASN A 300 -16.71 -2.77 2.61
N SER A 301 -15.91 -1.73 2.84
CA SER A 301 -14.44 -1.79 2.77
C SER A 301 -13.84 -0.72 3.67
N CYS A 302 -12.79 -1.08 4.41
CA CYS A 302 -12.12 -0.10 5.26
C CYS A 302 -10.66 -0.42 5.55
N GLN A 303 -9.93 0.62 5.94
CA GLN A 303 -8.64 0.49 6.61
C GLN A 303 -8.83 0.68 8.12
N ILE A 304 -8.17 -0.15 8.93
CA ILE A 304 -8.09 0.02 10.39
C ILE A 304 -6.61 0.07 10.77
N ILE A 305 -6.19 1.16 11.39
CA ILE A 305 -4.82 1.35 11.88
C ILE A 305 -4.82 1.21 13.39
N ILE A 306 -3.92 0.38 13.91
CA ILE A 306 -3.70 0.20 15.35
C ILE A 306 -2.31 0.75 15.66
N PRO A 307 -2.19 2.00 16.14
CA PRO A 307 -0.90 2.56 16.52
C PRO A 307 -0.23 1.70 17.60
N GLN A 308 1.08 1.53 17.50
CA GLN A 308 1.82 0.62 18.38
C GLN A 308 1.69 0.98 19.87
N ASN A 309 1.66 2.28 20.16
CA ASN A 309 1.52 2.84 21.51
C ASN A 309 0.17 2.48 22.14
N GLN A 310 -0.88 2.26 21.33
CA GLN A 310 -2.23 1.91 21.81
C GLN A 310 -2.36 0.44 22.24
N VAL A 311 -1.37 -0.40 21.92
CA VAL A 311 -1.33 -1.83 22.25
C VAL A 311 -0.05 -2.24 22.94
N ASN A 312 0.71 -1.28 23.49
CA ASN A 312 1.98 -1.50 24.18
C ASN A 312 3.00 -2.32 23.37
N ARG A 313 2.94 -2.23 22.03
CA ARG A 313 3.89 -2.91 21.16
C ARG A 313 5.17 -2.09 21.12
N LYS A 314 6.29 -2.70 21.52
CA LYS A 314 7.63 -2.16 21.36
C LYS A 314 8.17 -2.64 20.02
N SER A 315 8.19 -1.77 19.01
CA SER A 315 8.78 -2.02 17.69
C SER A 315 10.09 -1.27 17.54
#